data_AF-A0AAD9KB18-F1
#
_entry.id   AF-A0AAD9KB18-F1
#
_cell.length_a   1.000
_cell.length_b   1.000
_cell.length_c   1.000
_cell.angle_alpha   90.00
_cell.angle_beta   90.00
_cell.angle_gamma   90.00
#
_symmetry.space_group_name_H-M   'P 1'
#
loop_
_entity.id
_entity.type
_entity.pdbx_description
1 polymer ?
#
loop_
_entity_poly.entity_id
_entity_poly.type
_entity_poly.pdbx_seq_one_letter_code
_entity_poly.pdbx_strand_id
1 'polypeptide(L)'
;MFQKFMGTCLTPLDKDNVWWHAFSKCCEEIGVVLECEIFPAATDSRYLRTAGIPALGFSPMNNTPILLHDHNEYLNEDVYLRGIDIYCQVLPAIASVPSL
;
A
#
# COMPACT_ATOMS: atom_id res chain seq x y z
N MET A 1 -19.63 6.36 12.37
CA MET A 1 -19.43 4.95 12.78
C MET A 1 -18.08 4.89 13.49
N PHE A 2 -18.04 4.68 14.81
CA PHE A 2 -16.78 4.52 15.55
C PHE A 2 -16.34 3.06 15.45
N GLN A 3 -15.18 2.81 14.87
CA GLN A 3 -14.63 1.46 14.70
C GLN A 3 -14.13 0.95 16.06
N LYS A 4 -14.61 -0.23 16.48
CA LYS A 4 -14.45 -0.77 17.84
C LYS A 4 -13.05 -1.35 18.16
N PHE A 5 -12.00 -0.90 17.45
CA PHE A 5 -10.62 -1.34 17.65
C PHE A 5 -9.73 -0.13 17.95
N MET A 6 -9.66 0.25 19.23
CA MET A 6 -8.79 1.33 19.75
C MET A 6 -7.32 0.90 19.97
N GLY A 7 -6.91 -0.24 19.41
CA GLY A 7 -5.49 -0.57 19.27
C GLY A 7 -5.02 -0.09 17.90
N THR A 8 -4.46 1.12 17.81
CA THR A 8 -3.82 1.61 16.59
C THR A 8 -2.51 0.87 16.36
N CYS A 9 -2.58 -0.40 15.99
CA CYS A 9 -1.43 -1.06 15.39
C CYS A 9 -1.29 -0.52 13.97
N LEU A 10 -0.63 0.63 13.84
CA LEU A 10 -0.26 1.23 12.56
C LEU A 10 1.08 0.65 12.13
N THR A 11 1.28 0.51 10.83
CA THR A 11 2.60 0.22 10.30
C THR A 11 3.43 1.50 10.35
N PRO A 12 4.58 1.53 11.05
CA PRO A 12 5.43 2.71 11.11
C PRO A 12 5.96 3.06 9.72
N LEU A 13 5.94 4.35 9.35
CA LEU A 13 6.47 4.85 8.09
C LEU A 13 7.76 5.65 8.32
N ASP A 14 8.61 5.16 9.21
CA ASP A 14 9.91 5.75 9.55
C ASP A 14 11.05 4.93 8.93
N LYS A 15 12.27 5.44 9.11
CA LYS A 15 13.51 4.84 8.60
C LYS A 15 13.82 3.47 9.22
N ASP A 16 13.23 3.13 10.36
CA ASP A 16 13.53 1.89 11.08
C ASP A 16 12.66 0.74 10.55
N ASN A 17 11.55 1.04 9.85
CA ASN A 17 10.80 0.07 9.07
C ASN A 17 11.47 -0.22 7.72
N VAL A 18 12.27 -1.27 7.68
CA VAL A 18 12.98 -1.75 6.47
C VAL A 18 12.05 -2.03 5.29
N TRP A 19 10.82 -2.49 5.55
CA TRP A 19 9.83 -2.79 4.50
C TRP A 19 9.30 -1.51 3.87
N TRP A 20 9.01 -0.50 4.70
CA TRP A 20 8.61 0.82 4.22
C TRP A 20 9.73 1.49 3.44
N HIS A 21 10.97 1.43 3.93
CA HIS A 21 12.11 2.01 3.23
C HIS A 21 12.33 1.36 1.85
N ALA A 22 12.29 0.02 1.76
CA ALA A 22 12.42 -0.67 0.48
C ALA A 22 11.29 -0.31 -0.50
N PHE A 23 10.04 -0.28 -0.02
CA PHE A 23 8.88 0.08 -0.83
C PHE A 23 8.94 1.53 -1.33
N SER A 24 9.15 2.49 -0.41
CA SER A 24 9.15 3.93 -0.73
C SER A 24 10.30 4.33 -1.62
N LYS A 25 11.51 3.80 -1.38
CA LYS A 25 12.67 4.00 -2.25
C LYS A 25 12.44 3.47 -3.67
N CYS A 26 11.89 2.26 -3.79
CA CYS A 26 11.58 1.70 -5.11
C CYS A 26 10.55 2.57 -5.86
N CYS A 27 9.50 3.03 -5.16
CA CYS A 27 8.51 3.94 -5.75
C CYS A 27 9.15 5.26 -6.22
N GLU A 28 10.05 5.85 -5.43
CA GLU A 28 10.80 7.05 -5.81
C GLU A 28 11.63 6.81 -7.08
N GLU A 29 12.40 5.72 -7.15
CA GLU A 29 13.26 5.37 -8.29
C GLU A 29 12.49 5.18 -9.61
N ILE A 30 11.26 4.65 -9.54
CA ILE A 30 10.39 4.43 -10.71
C ILE A 30 9.42 5.60 -10.99
N GLY A 31 9.57 6.71 -10.27
CA GLY A 31 8.76 7.92 -10.47
C GLY A 31 7.30 7.79 -10.02
N VAL A 32 7.01 6.94 -9.04
CA VAL A 32 5.71 6.83 -8.37
C VAL A 32 5.72 7.72 -7.13
N VAL A 33 4.92 8.78 -7.16
CA VAL A 33 4.73 9.68 -6.02
C VAL A 33 3.79 9.01 -5.02
N LEU A 34 4.21 8.94 -3.76
CA LEU A 34 3.43 8.35 -2.67
C LEU A 34 2.77 9.42 -1.82
N GLU A 35 1.45 9.29 -1.63
CA GLU A 35 0.67 10.05 -0.65
C GLU A 35 0.24 9.08 0.46
N CYS A 36 0.82 9.23 1.65
CA CYS A 36 0.62 8.32 2.76
C CYS A 36 -0.59 8.75 3.61
N GLU A 37 -1.64 7.93 3.61
CA GLU A 37 -2.89 8.22 4.32
C GLU A 37 -3.31 7.08 5.24
N ILE A 38 -4.04 7.41 6.30
CA ILE A 38 -4.72 6.42 7.11
C ILE A 38 -5.99 6.00 6.38
N PHE A 39 -6.01 4.79 5.82
CA PHE A 39 -7.20 4.24 5.19
C PHE A 39 -8.20 3.76 6.26
N PRO A 40 -9.38 4.40 6.42
CA PRO A 40 -10.30 4.10 7.52
C PRO A 40 -11.16 2.85 7.27
N ALA A 41 -11.02 2.20 6.10
CA ALA A 41 -11.82 1.04 5.75
C ALA A 41 -11.33 -0.24 6.44
N ALA A 42 -12.20 -1.25 6.49
CA ALA A 42 -11.91 -2.54 7.08
C ALA A 42 -11.23 -3.48 6.07
N THR A 43 -9.93 -3.30 5.86
CA THR A 43 -9.11 -4.20 5.02
C THR A 43 -8.51 -5.36 5.82
N ASP A 44 -8.02 -6.39 5.13
CA ASP A 44 -7.33 -7.54 5.74
C ASP A 44 -6.10 -7.13 6.57
N SER A 45 -5.46 -6.00 6.21
CA SER A 45 -4.30 -5.45 6.91
C SER A 45 -4.58 -5.17 8.39
N ARG A 46 -5.85 -5.03 8.82
CA ARG A 46 -6.17 -4.87 10.25
C ARG A 46 -5.83 -6.13 11.06
N TYR A 47 -6.00 -7.32 10.46
CA TYR A 47 -5.71 -8.59 11.11
C TYR A 47 -4.20 -8.86 11.13
N LEU A 48 -3.51 -8.59 10.02
CA LEU A 48 -2.04 -8.68 9.95
C LEU A 48 -1.37 -7.77 10.98
N ARG A 49 -1.78 -6.50 11.04
CA ARG A 49 -1.25 -5.54 12.03
C ARG A 49 -1.56 -6.00 13.46
N THR A 50 -2.77 -6.48 13.73
CA THR A 50 -3.10 -7.05 15.06
C THR A 50 -2.21 -8.25 15.43
N ALA A 51 -1.74 -9.03 14.45
CA ALA A 51 -0.80 -10.12 14.65
C ALA A 51 0.69 -9.67 14.74
N GLY A 52 0.97 -8.37 14.72
CA GLY A 52 2.32 -7.81 14.76
C GLY A 52 3.05 -7.79 13.41
N ILE A 53 2.37 -8.07 12.31
CA ILE A 53 2.95 -8.06 10.96
C ILE A 53 2.72 -6.67 10.33
N PRO A 54 3.78 -5.94 9.92
CA PRO A 54 3.61 -4.67 9.22
C PRO A 54 2.93 -4.89 7.86
N ALA A 55 1.98 -4.03 7.50
CA ALA A 55 1.20 -4.15 6.29
C ALA A 55 0.90 -2.77 5.69
N LEU A 56 1.23 -2.58 4.41
CA LEU A 56 0.93 -1.40 3.62
C LEU A 56 -0.24 -1.70 2.70
N GLY A 57 -1.23 -0.81 2.65
CA GLY A 57 -2.29 -0.86 1.64
C GLY A 57 -1.86 -0.02 0.43
N PHE A 58 -1.77 -0.63 -0.74
CA PHE A 58 -1.35 0.06 -1.95
C PHE A 58 -2.10 -0.49 -3.16
N SER A 59 -2.56 0.41 -4.01
CA SER A 59 -3.15 0.09 -5.31
C SER A 59 -2.71 1.17 -6.29
N PRO A 60 -1.92 0.84 -7.33
CA PRO A 60 -1.34 1.82 -8.26
C PRO A 60 -2.38 2.34 -9.27
N MET A 61 -3.43 2.98 -8.76
CA MET A 61 -4.57 3.48 -9.54
C MET A 61 -4.53 5.00 -9.65
N ASN A 62 -3.37 5.55 -10.02
CA ASN A 62 -3.22 6.99 -10.19
C ASN A 62 -4.12 7.51 -11.33
N ASN A 63 -4.49 8.79 -11.27
CA ASN A 63 -5.38 9.43 -12.25
C ASN A 63 -6.74 8.71 -12.43
N THR A 64 -7.19 7.98 -11.41
CA THR A 64 -8.47 7.25 -11.41
C THR A 64 -9.41 7.87 -10.38
N PRO A 65 -10.69 8.12 -10.71
CA PRO A 65 -11.67 8.58 -9.73
C PRO A 65 -11.87 7.55 -8.61
N ILE A 66 -12.21 8.01 -7.41
CA ILE A 66 -12.55 7.12 -6.29
C ILE A 66 -13.96 6.57 -6.54
N LEU A 67 -14.04 5.30 -6.96
CA LEU A 67 -15.30 4.63 -7.32
C LEU A 67 -15.56 3.34 -6.53
N LEU A 68 -14.79 3.07 -5.48
CA LEU A 68 -14.95 1.86 -4.67
C LEU A 68 -16.40 1.75 -4.15
N HIS A 69 -17.11 0.70 -4.59
CA HIS A 69 -18.52 0.44 -4.28
C HIS A 69 -19.54 1.42 -4.91
N ASP A 70 -19.15 2.20 -5.91
CA ASP A 70 -20.08 3.05 -6.66
C ASP A 70 -20.55 2.37 -7.97
N HIS A 71 -21.55 2.97 -8.59
CA HIS A 71 -22.08 2.55 -9.88
C HIS A 71 -21.02 2.74 -10.96
N ASN A 72 -20.93 1.78 -11.89
CA ASN A 72 -19.96 1.79 -12.98
C ASN A 72 -18.50 1.92 -12.50
N GLU A 73 -18.13 1.31 -11.38
CA GLU A 73 -16.72 1.16 -10.97
C GLU A 73 -15.87 0.64 -12.16
N TYR A 74 -14.84 1.41 -12.54
CA TYR A 74 -13.98 1.10 -13.67
C TYR A 74 -12.54 1.49 -13.40
N LEU A 75 -11.63 0.90 -14.19
CA LEU A 75 -10.22 1.27 -14.23
C LEU A 75 -9.79 1.35 -15.70
N ASN A 76 -9.00 2.37 -16.04
CA ASN A 76 -8.43 2.48 -17.38
C ASN A 76 -7.37 1.39 -17.60
N GLU A 77 -7.34 0.79 -18.79
CA GLU A 77 -6.45 -0.33 -19.11
C GLU A 77 -4.96 0.01 -19.01
N ASP A 78 -4.55 1.23 -19.39
CA ASP A 78 -3.17 1.68 -19.28
C ASP A 78 -2.75 1.81 -17.80
N VAL A 79 -3.66 2.26 -16.94
CA VAL A 79 -3.42 2.33 -15.48
C VAL A 79 -3.30 0.93 -14.90
N TYR A 80 -4.15 0.00 -15.32
CA TYR A 80 -4.08 -1.40 -14.90
C TYR A 80 -2.74 -2.04 -15.30
N LEU A 81 -2.34 -1.90 -16.57
CA LEU A 81 -1.08 -2.45 -17.10
C LEU A 81 0.14 -1.82 -16.42
N ARG A 82 0.15 -0.50 -16.25
CA ARG A 82 1.21 0.19 -15.49
C ARG A 82 1.27 -0.29 -14.04
N GLY A 83 0.12 -0.63 -13.45
CA GLY A 83 0.06 -1.20 -12.11
C GLY A 83 0.82 -2.53 -12.00
N ILE A 84 0.73 -3.38 -13.03
CA ILE A 84 1.51 -4.62 -13.12
C ILE A 84 3.00 -4.30 -13.16
N ASP A 85 3.42 -3.37 -14.01
CA ASP A 85 4.82 -2.95 -14.12
C ASP A 85 5.38 -2.43 -12.78
N ILE A 86 4.58 -1.65 -12.04
CA ILE A 86 4.95 -1.15 -10.70
C ILE A 86 5.16 -2.31 -9.73
N TYR A 87 4.24 -3.29 -9.67
CA TYR A 87 4.43 -4.46 -8.80
C TYR A 87 5.63 -5.31 -9.21
N CYS A 88 5.94 -5.43 -10.50
CA CYS A 88 7.14 -6.11 -11.00
C CYS A 88 8.45 -5.47 -10.51
N GLN A 89 8.43 -4.18 -10.13
CA GLN A 89 9.59 -3.50 -9.52
C GLN A 89 9.56 -3.59 -7.98
N VAL A 90 8.39 -3.37 -7.39
CA VAL A 90 8.23 -3.30 -5.92
C VAL A 90 8.42 -4.67 -5.26
N LEU A 91 7.87 -5.74 -5.82
CA LEU A 91 7.93 -7.07 -5.19
C LEU A 91 9.39 -7.57 -5.04
N PRO A 92 10.27 -7.50 -6.06
CA PRO A 92 11.68 -7.82 -5.89
C PRO A 92 12.38 -6.93 -4.85
N ALA A 93 12.08 -5.62 -4.82
CA ALA A 93 12.70 -4.69 -3.88
C ALA A 93 12.39 -5.07 -2.42
N ILE A 94 11.13 -5.39 -2.12
CA ILE A 94 10.70 -5.84 -0.79
C ILE A 94 11.29 -7.23 -0.48
N ALA A 95 11.25 -8.17 -1.43
CA ALA A 95 11.75 -9.53 -1.23
C ALA A 95 13.28 -9.61 -1.03
N SER A 96 14.00 -8.56 -1.43
CA SER A 96 15.46 -8.45 -1.29
C SER A 96 15.90 -7.81 0.03
N VAL A 97 14.96 -7.42 0.91
CA VAL A 97 15.29 -6.97 2.26
C VAL A 97 15.94 -8.13 3.02
N PRO A 98 17.15 -7.96 3.58
CA PRO A 98 17.84 -9.02 4.31
C PRO A 98 16.97 -9.57 5.46
N SER A 99 16.96 -10.88 5.63
CA SER A 99 16.34 -11.51 6.80
C SER A 99 17.08 -11.07 8.07
N LEU A 100 16.32 -10.70 9.10
CA LEU A 100 16.81 -10.42 10.46
C LEU A 100 17.50 -11.65 11.08
#